data_AF-A0A3B9M7F3-F1
#
_entry.id   AF-A0A3B9M7F3-F1
#
_cell.length_a   1.000
_cell.length_b   1.000
_cell.length_c   1.000
_cell.angle_alpha   90.00
_cell.angle_beta   90.00
_cell.angle_gamma   90.00
#
_symmetry.space_group_name_H-M   'P 1'
#
loop_
_entity.id
_entity.type
_entity.pdbx_description
1 polymer ?
#
loop_
_entity_poly.entity_id
_entity_poly.type
_entity_poly.pdbx_seq_one_letter_code
_entity_poly.pdbx_strand_id
1 'polypeptide(L)' 'GAINQAVKAIAISRGYVAPGGLDLVCIPAFIDISIDGEERTGIRLLVESR' A
#
# COMPACT_ATOMS: atom_id res chain seq x y z
N GLY A 1 11.69 -6.64 -2.50
CA GLY A 1 11.10 -7.32 -1.32
C GLY A 1 9.89 -6.58 -0.80
N ALA A 2 10.08 -5.37 -0.25
CA ALA A 2 9.04 -4.60 0.44
C ALA A 2 7.74 -4.41 -0.36
N ILE A 3 7.81 -3.96 -1.61
CA ILE A 3 6.63 -3.76 -2.48
C ILE A 3 5.78 -5.03 -2.58
N ASN A 4 6.39 -6.17 -2.88
CA ASN A 4 5.69 -7.44 -3.00
C ASN A 4 4.98 -7.83 -1.69
N GLN A 5 5.63 -7.59 -0.54
CA GLN A 5 5.00 -7.86 0.75
C GLN A 5 3.85 -6.90 1.05
N ALA A 6 4.00 -5.61 0.72
CA ALA A 6 2.93 -4.63 0.87
C ALA A 6 1.71 -4.97 0.01
N VAL A 7 1.90 -5.35 -1.25
CA VAL A 7 0.81 -5.77 -2.15
C VAL A 7 0.12 -7.04 -1.64
N LYS A 8 0.88 -8.04 -1.16
CA LYS A 8 0.31 -9.24 -0.54
C LYS A 8 -0.53 -8.90 0.70
N ALA A 9 -0.05 -8.01 1.55
CA ALA A 9 -0.77 -7.57 2.74
C ALA A 9 -2.09 -6.87 2.38
N ILE A 10 -2.11 -6.04 1.34
CA ILE A 10 -3.34 -5.41 0.82
C ILE A 10 -4.32 -6.48 0.31
N ALA A 11 -3.84 -7.45 -0.47
CA ALA A 11 -4.69 -8.54 -0.96
C ALA A 11 -5.32 -9.37 0.18
N ILE A 12 -4.55 -9.68 1.23
CA ILE A 12 -5.05 -10.37 2.42
C ILE A 12 -6.08 -9.50 3.16
N SER A 13 -5.79 -8.21 3.33
CA SER A 13 -6.67 -7.27 4.04
C SER A 13 -8.04 -7.15 3.38
N ARG A 14 -8.12 -7.21 2.04
CA ARG A 14 -9.40 -7.25 1.31
C ARG A 14 -10.28 -8.43 1.73
N GLY A 15 -9.68 -9.61 1.91
CA GLY A 15 -10.40 -10.79 2.40
C GLY A 15 -10.91 -10.64 3.83
N TYR A 16 -10.16 -9.96 4.70
CA TYR A 16 -10.57 -9.72 6.09
C TYR A 16 -11.72 -8.73 6.23
N VAL A 17 -11.77 -7.69 5.40
CA VAL A 17 -12.78 -6.63 5.52
C VAL A 17 -14.04 -6.87 4.69
N ALA A 18 -13.98 -7.77 3.70
CA ALA A 18 -15.13 -8.10 2.85
C ALA A 18 -16.40 -8.55 3.62
N PRO A 19 -16.32 -9.37 4.70
CA PRO A 19 -17.49 -9.71 5.51
C PRO A 19 -18.17 -8.52 6.19
N GLY A 20 -17.43 -7.42 6.40
CA GLY A 20 -17.96 -6.15 6.92
C GLY A 20 -18.57 -5.25 5.84
N GLY A 21 -18.64 -5.70 4.59
CA GLY A 21 -19.18 -4.93 3.46
C GLY A 21 -18.24 -3.86 2.92
N LEU A 22 -16.96 -3.85 3.33
CA LEU A 22 -15.96 -2.89 2.87
C LEU A 22 -15.23 -3.44 1.62
N ASP A 23 -15.15 -2.62 0.57
CA ASP A 23 -14.25 -2.85 -0.56
C ASP A 23 -13.11 -1.83 -0.52
N LEU A 24 -11.88 -2.32 -0.66
CA LEU A 24 -10.68 -1.48 -0.59
C LEU A 24 -10.17 -1.14 -1.98
N VAL A 25 -9.80 0.12 -2.17
CA VAL A 25 -9.10 0.65 -3.35
C VAL A 25 -7.66 0.97 -2.97
N CYS A 26 -6.70 0.59 -3.82
CA CYS A 26 -5.28 0.91 -3.66
C CYS A 26 -4.85 1.88 -4.76
N ILE A 27 -4.28 3.03 -4.37
CA ILE A 27 -3.84 4.09 -5.27
C ILE A 27 -2.32 4.26 -5.10
N PRO A 28 -1.50 3.69 -6.00
CA PRO A 28 -0.05 3.79 -5.93
C PRO A 28 0.44 5.15 -6.47
N ALA A 29 1.49 5.69 -5.86
CA ALA A 29 2.21 6.86 -6.36
C ALA A 29 3.71 6.75 -6.05
N PHE A 30 4.56 7.30 -6.93
CA PHE A 30 5.96 7.53 -6.60
C PHE A 30 6.06 8.69 -5.60
N ILE A 31 7.01 8.58 -4.68
CA ILE A 31 7.36 9.63 -3.73
C ILE A 31 8.88 9.68 -3.59
N ASP A 32 9.41 10.86 -3.30
CA ASP A 32 10.80 10.99 -2.86
C ASP A 32 10.85 10.92 -1.34
N ILE A 33 11.81 10.16 -0.82
CA ILE A 33 12.03 9.95 0.62
C ILE A 33 13.52 10.03 0.94
N SER A 34 13.85 10.73 2.03
CA SER A 34 15.20 10.75 2.58
C SER A 34 15.40 9.56 3.52
N ILE A 35 16.37 8.70 3.22
CA ILE A 35 16.80 7.57 4.07
C ILE A 35 18.31 7.65 4.23
N ASP A 36 18.79 7.66 5.47
CA ASP A 36 20.22 7.75 5.80
C ASP A 36 20.94 8.94 5.13
N GLY A 37 20.22 10.05 4.92
CA GLY A 37 20.73 11.26 4.26
C GLY A 37 20.74 11.20 2.74
N GLU A 38 20.30 10.10 2.13
CA GLU A 38 20.17 9.96 0.67
C GLU A 38 18.71 10.09 0.23
N GLU A 39 18.46 10.89 -0.81
CA GLU A 39 17.17 10.93 -1.49
C GLU A 39 16.97 9.66 -2.32
N ARG A 40 15.83 8.99 -2.12
CA ARG A 40 15.45 7.77 -2.84
C ARG A 40 14.02 7.87 -3.32
N THR A 41 13.77 7.32 -4.50
CA THR A 41 12.39 7.15 -4.99
C THR A 41 11.74 5.93 -4.34
N GLY A 42 10.70 6.16 -3.56
CA GLY A 42 9.83 5.15 -2.98
C GLY A 42 8.49 5.03 -3.71
N ILE A 43 7.66 4.08 -3.26
CA ILE A 43 6.26 3.97 -3.67
C ILE A 43 5.39 4.09 -2.42
N ARG A 44 4.41 5.00 -2.48
CA ARG A 44 3.32 5.10 -1.52
C ARG A 44 2.11 4.35 -2.05
N LEU A 45 1.54 3.47 -1.23
CA LEU A 45 0.28 2.79 -1.52
C LEU A 45 -0.80 3.38 -0.61
N LEU A 46 -1.61 4.31 -1.13
CA LEU A 46 -2.77 4.81 -0.40
C LEU A 46 -3.87 3.76 -0.48
N VAL A 47 -4.47 3.39 0.65
CA VAL A 47 -5.56 2.42 0.73
C VAL A 47 -6.76 3.06 1.41
N GLU A 48 -7.91 3.02 0.76
CA GLU A 48 -9.17 3.60 1.26
C GLU A 48 -10.35 2.67 0.97
N SER A 49 -11.43 2.81 1.74
CA SER A 49 -12.70 2.17 1.43
C SER A 49 -13.39 2.91 0.29
N ARG A 50 -14.03 2.17 -0.62
CA ARG A 50 -14.90 2.74 -1.65
C ARG A 50 -16.21 3.28 -1.05
#